data_AF-A0A0L0EPX0-F1
#
_entry.id   AF-A0A0L0EPX0-F1
#
_cell.length_a   1.000
_cell.length_b   1.000
_cell.length_c   1.000
_cell.angle_alpha   90.00
_cell.angle_beta   90.00
_cell.angle_gamma   90.00
#
_symmetry.space_group_name_H-M   'P 1'
#
loop_
_entity.id
_entity.type
_entity.pdbx_description
1 polymer ?
#
loop_
_entity_poly.entity_id
_entity_poly.type
_entity_poly.pdbx_seq_one_letter_code
_entity_poly.pdbx_strand_id
1 'polypeptide(L)'
;MWFKNKHLMTYAQRKQQLRLQAGAFLLCLLIPLSILLYFGFAQLKQNQLSEYQEQARSLLSQIDRQMFKRRLLSSSLPVEAFNYYQPVYNPLTEETLQIPSVLSHLDPARPTATRPIQGLVGYFQFDAQGRFNSPIWPEPLSAEDLTKSTSEQQKTSVELQQRYDQAKFIYQTLAKSNALQTKLAAGLSKENGLYQIWFDVPGYFIFYRLPKVGTERKLQGYLVRRDPYLLSLVGEYLSQSQFDTPVLLTLDADRSNSSNKLYNAMTAQPEQLYFLLPHAQSNVRRLAEADTPAELRAQPLYSSALRWPFNNYTLHFTTRTLPMSPTLFYSALFALLLVLTILGACYGFYRLSVRQLALAEQRMNFVSSVSHELKTPLTAIRMYAEMLRAGTVVSTEAQQDYYGFIHSESERLSRLIDNILLLTRLNQEDHTGLPQVKPDYAPVAMLADIIRSKTSTLLEKQDFHLNMVIEAPLSEELDVLVDQDAFAQVVINIVENTVKFFRA
;
A
#
# COMPACT_ATOMS: atom_id res chain seq x y z
N MET A 1 43.83 7.67 -3.86
CA MET A 1 44.89 6.62 -3.93
C MET A 1 44.60 5.52 -4.98
N TRP A 2 43.79 5.77 -6.02
CA TRP A 2 43.23 4.72 -6.90
C TRP A 2 43.55 4.94 -8.40
N PHE A 3 44.73 5.49 -8.71
CA PHE A 3 45.15 5.80 -10.09
C PHE A 3 46.60 5.40 -10.41
N LYS A 4 47.14 4.36 -9.75
CA LYS A 4 48.46 3.83 -10.10
C LYS A 4 48.32 2.52 -10.88
N ASN A 5 48.78 2.54 -12.14
CA ASN A 5 48.97 1.43 -13.08
C ASN A 5 47.75 0.93 -13.90
N LYS A 6 47.11 1.81 -14.69
CA LYS A 6 46.17 1.39 -15.77
C LYS A 6 46.84 0.62 -16.93
N HIS A 7 48.16 0.70 -17.07
CA HIS A 7 48.90 0.24 -18.25
C HIS A 7 49.22 -1.27 -18.31
N LEU A 8 48.93 -2.05 -17.25
CA LEU A 8 49.28 -3.48 -17.20
C LEU A 8 48.08 -4.42 -16.96
N MET A 9 46.85 -3.90 -16.97
CA MET A 9 45.68 -4.75 -16.72
C MET A 9 45.25 -5.50 -17.97
N THR A 10 45.24 -6.83 -17.88
CA THR A 10 44.66 -7.73 -18.88
C THR A 10 43.16 -7.44 -19.06
N TYR A 11 42.61 -7.75 -20.23
CA TYR A 11 41.18 -7.55 -20.52
C TYR A 11 40.26 -8.17 -19.47
N ALA A 12 40.60 -9.37 -18.98
CA ALA A 12 39.86 -10.05 -17.91
C ALA A 12 39.79 -9.20 -16.62
N GLN A 13 40.89 -8.56 -16.23
CA GLN A 13 40.95 -7.69 -15.05
C GLN A 13 40.14 -6.41 -15.25
N ARG A 14 40.21 -5.79 -16.43
CA ARG A 14 39.40 -4.60 -16.77
C ARG A 14 37.89 -4.93 -16.77
N LYS A 15 37.50 -6.08 -17.31
CA LYS A 15 36.12 -6.56 -17.31
C LYS A 15 35.62 -6.86 -15.90
N GLN A 16 36.46 -7.44 -15.04
CA GLN A 16 36.13 -7.72 -13.64
C GLN A 16 35.97 -6.42 -12.82
N GLN A 17 36.87 -5.45 -12.99
CA GLN A 17 36.72 -4.13 -12.37
C GLN A 17 35.43 -3.44 -12.81
N LEU A 18 35.09 -3.52 -14.10
CA LEU A 18 33.87 -2.91 -14.63
C LEU A 18 32.60 -3.55 -14.05
N ARG A 19 32.60 -4.87 -13.80
CA ARG A 19 31.53 -5.56 -13.07
C ARG A 19 31.41 -5.07 -11.63
N LEU A 20 32.53 -4.97 -10.91
CA LEU A 20 32.57 -4.49 -9.52
C LEU A 20 32.08 -3.04 -9.41
N GLN A 21 32.53 -2.16 -10.31
CA GLN A 21 32.09 -0.77 -10.36
C GLN A 21 30.60 -0.64 -10.70
N ALA A 22 30.11 -1.40 -11.68
CA ALA A 22 28.69 -1.41 -12.02
C ALA A 22 27.82 -1.91 -10.84
N GLY A 23 28.26 -2.97 -10.15
CA GLY A 23 27.58 -3.47 -8.95
C GLY A 23 27.58 -2.47 -7.80
N ALA A 24 28.72 -1.82 -7.53
CA ALA A 24 28.83 -0.79 -6.50
C ALA A 24 27.97 0.45 -6.82
N PHE A 25 27.94 0.89 -8.09
CA PHE A 25 27.08 1.99 -8.54
C PHE A 25 25.60 1.66 -8.37
N LEU A 26 25.20 0.45 -8.76
CA LEU A 26 23.82 -0.04 -8.61
C LEU A 26 23.41 -0.09 -7.13
N LEU A 27 24.27 -0.58 -6.24
CA LEU A 27 24.02 -0.55 -4.79
C LEU A 27 23.90 0.88 -4.25
N CYS A 28 24.79 1.77 -4.68
CA CYS A 28 24.76 3.19 -4.30
C CYS A 28 23.45 3.88 -4.71
N LEU A 29 22.79 3.40 -5.76
CA LEU A 29 21.51 3.94 -6.25
C LEU A 29 20.31 3.24 -5.58
N LEU A 30 20.33 1.91 -5.42
CA LEU A 30 19.22 1.15 -4.85
C LEU A 30 19.06 1.32 -3.35
N ILE A 31 20.16 1.45 -2.58
CA ILE A 31 20.08 1.61 -1.12
C ILE A 31 19.29 2.88 -0.72
N PRO A 32 19.67 4.10 -1.15
CA PRO A 32 18.93 5.31 -0.78
C PRO A 32 17.50 5.31 -1.33
N LEU A 33 17.27 4.76 -2.53
CA LEU A 33 15.94 4.60 -3.10
C LEU A 33 15.07 3.69 -2.22
N SER A 34 15.60 2.55 -1.78
CA SER A 34 14.89 1.60 -0.93
C SER A 34 14.56 2.21 0.43
N ILE A 35 15.48 2.98 1.01
CA ILE A 35 15.26 3.74 2.25
C ILE A 35 14.14 4.77 2.06
N LEU A 36 14.19 5.55 0.98
CA LEU A 36 13.18 6.57 0.68
C LEU A 36 11.79 5.95 0.44
N LEU A 37 11.72 4.84 -0.28
CA LEU A 37 10.50 4.08 -0.47
C LEU A 37 9.95 3.54 0.85
N TYR A 38 10.81 2.96 1.70
CA TYR A 38 10.42 2.46 3.01
C TYR A 38 9.78 3.57 3.87
N PHE A 39 10.42 4.74 3.96
CA PHE A 39 9.86 5.87 4.69
C PHE A 39 8.56 6.39 4.06
N GLY A 40 8.47 6.44 2.72
CA GLY A 40 7.25 6.83 2.02
C GLY A 40 6.07 5.89 2.32
N PHE A 41 6.30 4.57 2.29
CA PHE A 41 5.30 3.57 2.65
C PHE A 41 4.89 3.64 4.13
N ALA A 42 5.86 3.80 5.02
CA ALA A 42 5.59 3.96 6.45
C ALA A 42 4.73 5.22 6.71
N GLN A 43 5.03 6.33 6.04
CA GLN A 43 4.28 7.57 6.14
C GLN A 43 2.84 7.44 5.62
N LEU A 44 2.66 6.81 4.45
CA LEU A 44 1.32 6.56 3.89
C LEU A 44 0.46 5.71 4.82
N LYS A 45 1.04 4.64 5.39
CA LYS A 45 0.35 3.80 6.38
C LYS A 45 -0.04 4.59 7.62
N GLN A 46 0.83 5.47 8.10
CA GLN A 46 0.54 6.32 9.26
C GLN A 46 -0.57 7.34 8.96
N ASN A 47 -0.57 7.94 7.77
CA ASN A 47 -1.61 8.86 7.34
C ASN A 47 -2.98 8.16 7.25
N GLN A 48 -3.04 6.95 6.69
CA GLN A 48 -4.27 6.15 6.68
C GLN A 48 -4.76 5.86 8.10
N LEU A 49 -3.88 5.45 9.02
CA LEU A 49 -4.28 5.22 10.41
C LEU A 49 -4.84 6.49 11.05
N SER A 50 -4.22 7.65 10.80
CA SER A 50 -4.68 8.95 11.31
C SER A 50 -6.07 9.31 10.78
N GLU A 51 -6.33 9.07 9.49
CA GLU A 51 -7.64 9.32 8.88
C GLU A 51 -8.74 8.47 9.52
N TYR A 52 -8.48 7.17 9.73
CA TYR A 52 -9.40 6.28 10.42
C TYR A 52 -9.64 6.69 11.89
N GLN A 53 -8.59 7.17 12.57
CA GLN A 53 -8.69 7.72 13.92
C GLN A 53 -9.56 8.98 13.97
N GLU A 54 -9.42 9.88 12.99
CA GLU A 54 -10.27 11.08 12.89
C GLU A 54 -11.73 10.73 12.62
N GLN A 55 -12.00 9.78 11.72
CA GLN A 55 -13.35 9.26 11.46
C GLN A 55 -13.98 8.67 12.72
N ALA A 56 -13.23 7.82 13.45
CA ALA A 56 -13.68 7.25 14.72
C ALA A 56 -13.95 8.34 15.78
N ARG A 57 -13.07 9.35 15.88
CA ARG A 57 -13.23 10.48 16.81
C ARG A 57 -14.45 11.35 16.46
N SER A 58 -14.70 11.57 15.17
CA SER A 58 -15.86 12.31 14.67
C SER A 58 -17.16 11.59 15.02
N LEU A 59 -17.23 10.27 14.78
CA LEU A 59 -18.39 9.46 15.19
C LEU A 59 -18.63 9.49 16.69
N LEU A 60 -17.57 9.35 17.49
CA LEU A 60 -17.69 9.43 18.95
C LEU A 60 -18.25 10.78 19.39
N SER A 61 -17.77 11.89 18.80
CA SER A 61 -18.28 13.24 19.07
C SER A 61 -19.76 13.39 18.71
N GLN A 62 -20.20 12.79 17.60
CA GLN A 62 -21.61 12.77 17.20
C GLN A 62 -22.47 11.97 18.19
N ILE A 63 -22.02 10.78 18.60
CA ILE A 63 -22.68 9.95 19.61
C ILE A 63 -22.80 10.72 20.94
N ASP A 64 -21.72 11.33 21.42
CA ASP A 64 -21.70 12.14 22.64
C ASP A 64 -22.69 13.32 22.57
N ARG A 65 -22.70 14.05 21.45
CA ARG A 65 -23.61 15.19 21.25
C ARG A 65 -25.07 14.76 21.31
N GLN A 66 -25.39 13.57 20.81
CA GLN A 66 -26.75 13.04 20.80
C GLN A 66 -27.18 12.51 22.17
N MET A 67 -26.28 11.81 22.85
CA MET A 67 -26.42 11.44 24.26
C MET A 67 -26.71 12.67 25.14
N PHE A 68 -26.11 13.82 24.82
CA PHE A 68 -26.40 15.08 25.49
C PHE A 68 -27.77 15.65 25.11
N LYS A 69 -28.10 15.74 23.81
CA LYS A 69 -29.41 16.26 23.34
C LYS A 69 -30.61 15.48 23.89
N ARG A 70 -30.56 14.15 23.89
CA ARG A 70 -31.68 13.32 24.41
C ARG A 70 -31.94 13.56 25.89
N ARG A 71 -30.90 13.85 26.67
CA ARG A 71 -31.03 14.19 28.10
C ARG A 71 -31.75 15.52 28.31
N LEU A 72 -31.41 16.55 27.52
CA LEU A 72 -32.05 17.86 27.62
C LEU A 72 -33.56 17.79 27.37
N LEU A 73 -34.00 16.92 26.45
CA LEU A 73 -35.43 16.69 26.20
C LEU A 73 -36.14 16.04 27.40
N SER A 74 -35.48 15.15 28.15
CA SER A 74 -36.09 14.58 29.36
C SER A 74 -36.19 15.61 30.50
N SER A 75 -35.30 16.60 30.57
CA SER A 75 -35.33 17.67 31.58
C SER A 75 -36.47 18.69 31.43
N SER A 76 -37.16 18.76 30.29
CA SER A 76 -38.26 19.71 30.09
C SER A 76 -39.60 19.27 30.67
N LEU A 77 -39.71 18.06 31.22
CA LEU A 77 -40.96 17.58 31.84
C LEU A 77 -41.25 18.37 33.13
N PRO A 78 -42.45 18.96 33.28
CA PRO A 78 -42.82 19.71 34.49
C PRO A 78 -42.86 18.77 35.70
N VAL A 79 -42.68 19.33 36.89
CA VAL A 79 -42.52 18.54 38.12
C VAL A 79 -43.83 17.85 38.50
N GLU A 80 -44.95 18.46 38.16
CA GLU A 80 -46.32 18.01 38.38
C GLU A 80 -46.70 16.85 37.46
N ALA A 81 -46.01 16.67 36.31
CA ALA A 81 -46.27 15.56 35.40
C ALA A 81 -45.99 14.19 36.02
N PHE A 82 -45.22 14.13 37.11
CA PHE A 82 -44.92 12.90 37.81
C PHE A 82 -46.02 12.45 38.78
N ASN A 83 -47.08 13.23 38.93
CA ASN A 83 -48.29 12.82 39.63
C ASN A 83 -49.28 12.19 38.65
N TYR A 84 -50.21 11.36 39.13
CA TYR A 84 -51.27 10.80 38.29
C TYR A 84 -52.25 11.88 37.82
N TYR A 85 -52.61 12.81 38.71
CA TYR A 85 -53.43 13.98 38.40
C TYR A 85 -52.60 15.27 38.44
N GLN A 86 -52.94 16.19 37.53
CA GLN A 86 -52.39 17.54 37.47
C GLN A 86 -53.49 18.56 37.75
N PRO A 87 -53.23 19.55 38.61
CA PRO A 87 -54.15 20.67 38.82
C PRO A 87 -54.09 21.59 37.60
N VAL A 88 -55.25 21.85 36.99
CA VAL A 88 -55.41 22.86 35.94
C VAL A 88 -56.42 23.88 36.42
N TYR A 89 -55.93 25.11 36.60
CA TYR A 89 -56.77 26.24 36.95
C TYR A 89 -57.55 26.69 35.71
N ASN A 90 -58.88 26.67 35.79
CA ASN A 90 -59.73 27.21 34.75
C ASN A 90 -60.03 28.68 35.07
N PRO A 91 -59.49 29.64 34.29
CA PRO A 91 -59.68 31.06 34.58
C PRO A 91 -61.12 31.54 34.35
N LEU A 92 -61.96 30.78 33.66
CA LEU A 92 -63.36 31.13 33.40
C LEU A 92 -64.31 30.68 34.53
N THR A 93 -63.98 29.57 35.20
CA THR A 93 -64.80 29.03 36.30
C THR A 93 -64.18 29.27 37.67
N GLU A 94 -62.95 29.79 37.74
CA GLU A 94 -62.15 29.97 38.97
C GLU A 94 -61.92 28.67 39.76
N GLU A 95 -62.19 27.53 39.15
CA GLU A 95 -62.04 26.20 39.76
C GLU A 95 -60.73 25.54 39.30
N THR A 96 -60.13 24.76 40.21
CA THR A 96 -58.98 23.91 39.90
C THR A 96 -59.48 22.50 39.58
N LEU A 97 -59.43 22.12 38.31
CA LEU A 97 -59.78 20.78 37.86
C LEU A 97 -58.58 19.85 37.97
N GLN A 98 -58.82 18.59 38.35
CA GLN A 98 -57.79 17.54 38.33
C GLN A 98 -57.92 16.77 37.01
N ILE A 99 -56.93 16.91 36.13
CA ILE A 99 -56.88 16.14 34.89
C ILE A 99 -55.76 15.08 34.96
N PRO A 100 -55.90 13.93 34.30
CA PRO A 100 -54.82 12.95 34.22
C PRO A 100 -53.55 13.57 33.61
N SER A 101 -52.40 13.30 34.23
CA SER A 101 -51.10 13.74 33.73
C SER A 101 -50.81 13.16 32.36
N VAL A 102 -50.03 13.87 31.55
CA VAL A 102 -49.51 13.35 30.28
C VAL A 102 -48.73 12.04 30.49
N LEU A 103 -48.06 11.86 31.62
CA LEU A 103 -47.30 10.64 31.94
C LEU A 103 -48.17 9.49 32.48
N SER A 104 -49.48 9.71 32.68
CA SER A 104 -50.40 8.69 33.21
C SER A 104 -50.79 7.63 32.19
N HIS A 105 -50.38 7.76 30.93
CA HIS A 105 -50.65 6.74 29.92
C HIS A 105 -49.93 5.41 30.21
N LEU A 106 -50.62 4.30 29.94
CA LEU A 106 -50.11 2.93 30.14
C LEU A 106 -48.94 2.60 29.19
N ASP A 107 -48.97 3.16 27.98
CA ASP A 107 -47.79 3.20 27.09
C ASP A 107 -46.85 4.33 27.55
N PRO A 108 -45.68 4.00 28.13
CA PRO A 108 -44.77 4.99 28.67
C PRO A 108 -44.12 5.85 27.58
N ALA A 109 -44.08 5.40 26.31
CA ALA A 109 -43.43 6.14 25.21
C ALA A 109 -44.33 7.21 24.59
N ARG A 110 -45.66 7.11 24.77
CA ARG A 110 -46.68 8.00 24.21
C ARG A 110 -46.46 9.51 24.50
N PRO A 111 -46.09 9.94 25.71
CA PRO A 111 -45.80 11.35 26.02
C PRO A 111 -44.64 11.93 25.21
N THR A 112 -43.75 11.05 24.75
CA THR A 112 -42.57 11.37 23.95
C THR A 112 -42.72 10.90 22.50
N ALA A 113 -43.93 10.69 21.99
CA ALA A 113 -44.17 10.04 20.69
C ALA A 113 -43.45 10.70 19.48
N THR A 114 -43.12 12.00 19.56
CA THR A 114 -42.34 12.69 18.51
C THR A 114 -40.86 12.28 18.49
N ARG A 115 -40.32 11.84 19.63
CA ARG A 115 -38.96 11.26 19.79
C ARG A 115 -38.97 10.25 20.95
N PRO A 116 -39.48 9.02 20.73
CA PRO A 116 -39.69 8.07 21.80
C PRO A 116 -38.37 7.62 22.41
N ILE A 117 -38.32 7.55 23.75
CA ILE A 117 -37.20 6.95 24.47
C ILE A 117 -37.29 5.43 24.29
N GLN A 118 -36.43 4.87 23.43
CA GLN A 118 -36.40 3.44 23.16
C GLN A 118 -36.05 2.66 24.44
N GLY A 119 -36.88 1.65 24.76
CA GLY A 119 -36.73 0.83 25.95
C GLY A 119 -37.27 1.45 27.25
N LEU A 120 -37.99 2.57 27.18
CA LEU A 120 -38.61 3.19 28.35
C LEU A 120 -39.61 2.24 29.01
N VAL A 121 -39.42 1.99 30.30
CA VAL A 121 -40.27 1.10 31.11
C VAL A 121 -41.37 1.90 31.81
N GLY A 122 -41.01 3.09 32.31
CA GLY A 122 -41.95 4.00 32.96
C GLY A 122 -41.26 5.05 33.83
N TYR A 123 -42.09 5.92 34.40
CA TYR A 123 -41.68 7.04 35.24
C TYR A 123 -41.94 6.75 36.72
N PHE A 124 -41.15 7.37 37.59
CA PHE A 124 -41.26 7.18 39.03
C PHE A 124 -40.93 8.44 39.82
N GLN A 125 -41.40 8.45 41.06
CA GLN A 125 -41.24 9.51 42.04
C GLN A 125 -41.07 8.91 43.43
N PHE A 126 -40.18 9.48 44.25
CA PHE A 126 -40.13 9.27 45.70
C PHE A 126 -40.27 10.61 46.42
N ASP A 127 -41.06 10.64 47.48
CA ASP A 127 -41.14 11.80 48.38
C ASP A 127 -40.02 11.78 49.43
N ALA A 128 -39.98 12.81 50.29
CA ALA A 128 -38.97 12.94 51.34
C ALA A 128 -39.04 11.82 52.39
N GLN A 129 -40.19 11.16 52.51
CA GLN A 129 -40.45 10.04 53.41
C GLN A 129 -40.15 8.68 52.75
N GLY A 130 -39.70 8.66 51.47
CA GLY A 130 -39.34 7.46 50.74
C GLY A 130 -40.52 6.68 50.17
N ARG A 131 -41.74 7.24 50.16
CA ARG A 131 -42.91 6.60 49.54
C ARG A 131 -42.82 6.68 48.03
N PHE A 132 -43.08 5.55 47.38
CA PHE A 132 -43.03 5.45 45.92
C PHE A 132 -44.33 5.93 45.29
N ASN A 133 -44.21 6.66 44.19
CA ASN A 133 -45.32 7.02 43.33
C ASN A 133 -44.91 6.81 41.86
N SER A 134 -45.86 6.38 41.03
CA SER A 134 -45.68 6.31 39.58
C SER A 134 -46.84 7.03 38.89
N PRO A 135 -46.61 7.82 37.83
CA PRO A 135 -47.67 8.60 37.20
C PRO A 135 -48.80 7.74 36.60
N ILE A 136 -48.57 6.44 36.40
CA ILE A 136 -49.55 5.49 35.87
C ILE A 136 -50.51 4.94 36.94
N TRP A 137 -50.24 5.22 38.22
CA TRP A 137 -51.02 4.75 39.37
C TRP A 137 -51.40 5.91 40.31
N PRO A 138 -52.68 6.05 40.72
CA PRO A 138 -53.16 7.24 41.42
C PRO A 138 -52.71 7.37 42.88
N GLU A 139 -52.43 6.27 43.57
CA GLU A 139 -52.12 6.26 45.00
C GLU A 139 -50.63 5.96 45.27
N PRO A 140 -49.98 6.61 46.25
CA PRO A 140 -48.61 6.25 46.61
C PRO A 140 -48.57 4.83 47.18
N LEU A 141 -47.59 4.04 46.76
CA LEU A 141 -47.41 2.66 47.23
C LEU A 141 -46.32 2.61 48.30
N SER A 142 -46.63 2.02 49.45
CA SER A 142 -45.63 1.71 50.48
C SER A 142 -44.99 0.34 50.23
N ALA A 143 -43.82 0.09 50.85
CA ALA A 143 -43.17 -1.22 50.79
C ALA A 143 -44.07 -2.35 51.33
N GLU A 144 -44.93 -2.05 52.31
CA GLU A 144 -45.86 -3.00 52.91
C GLU A 144 -47.00 -3.36 51.93
N ASP A 145 -47.53 -2.38 51.19
CA ASP A 145 -48.61 -2.58 50.21
C ASP A 145 -48.19 -3.45 49.02
N LEU A 146 -46.89 -3.52 48.74
CA LEU A 146 -46.31 -4.24 47.60
C LEU A 146 -45.98 -5.71 47.93
N THR A 147 -45.98 -6.08 49.21
CA THR A 147 -45.73 -7.45 49.71
C THR A 147 -47.00 -8.26 49.95
N LYS A 148 -48.17 -7.61 50.06
CA LYS A 148 -49.46 -8.29 50.14
C LYS A 148 -49.77 -8.98 48.81
N SER A 149 -50.12 -10.28 48.86
CA SER A 149 -50.57 -11.03 47.68
C SER A 149 -51.86 -10.45 47.15
N THR A 150 -52.01 -10.44 45.83
CA THR A 150 -53.07 -9.85 44.96
C THR A 150 -54.51 -10.36 45.22
N SER A 151 -54.84 -10.77 46.43
CA SER A 151 -56.07 -11.47 46.79
C SER A 151 -57.19 -10.56 47.30
N GLU A 152 -56.93 -9.28 47.62
CA GLU A 152 -57.94 -8.38 48.20
C GLU A 152 -58.46 -7.28 47.24
N GLN A 153 -57.88 -7.11 46.04
CA GLN A 153 -58.28 -6.06 45.07
C GLN A 153 -59.08 -6.58 43.87
N GLN A 154 -59.82 -7.69 44.06
CA GLN A 154 -60.59 -8.41 43.04
C GLN A 154 -61.85 -7.69 42.49
N LYS A 155 -61.98 -6.37 42.70
CA LYS A 155 -63.06 -5.52 42.16
C LYS A 155 -62.54 -4.33 41.36
N THR A 156 -61.48 -4.55 40.58
CA THR A 156 -60.84 -3.47 39.82
C THR A 156 -60.85 -3.80 38.33
N SER A 157 -61.11 -2.83 37.46
CA SER A 157 -61.15 -3.01 36.01
C SER A 157 -59.82 -3.59 35.48
N VAL A 158 -59.86 -4.34 34.37
CA VAL A 158 -58.68 -4.98 33.76
C VAL A 158 -57.54 -3.97 33.54
N GLU A 159 -57.86 -2.75 33.15
CA GLU A 159 -56.88 -1.67 32.95
C GLU A 159 -56.20 -1.24 34.27
N LEU A 160 -56.96 -1.14 35.38
CA LEU A 160 -56.40 -0.76 36.66
C LEU A 160 -55.46 -1.84 37.21
N GLN A 161 -55.77 -3.12 36.99
CA GLN A 161 -54.86 -4.21 37.34
C GLN A 161 -53.54 -4.12 36.54
N GLN A 162 -53.61 -3.85 35.24
CA GLN A 162 -52.42 -3.68 34.40
C GLN A 162 -51.54 -2.51 34.86
N ARG A 163 -52.15 -1.38 35.24
CA ARG A 163 -51.45 -0.22 35.79
C ARG A 163 -50.75 -0.53 37.10
N TYR A 164 -51.44 -1.23 38.00
CA TYR A 164 -50.88 -1.67 39.28
C TYR A 164 -49.69 -2.60 39.08
N ASP A 165 -49.83 -3.62 38.22
CA ASP A 165 -48.78 -4.59 37.94
C ASP A 165 -47.53 -3.91 37.32
N GLN A 166 -47.73 -2.95 36.41
CA GLN A 166 -46.64 -2.16 35.83
C GLN A 166 -45.96 -1.24 36.86
N ALA A 167 -46.73 -0.57 37.72
CA ALA A 167 -46.18 0.25 38.81
C ALA A 167 -45.38 -0.60 39.81
N LYS A 168 -45.90 -1.78 40.16
CA LYS A 168 -45.24 -2.78 41.00
C LYS A 168 -43.93 -3.26 40.37
N PHE A 169 -43.92 -3.55 39.07
CA PHE A 169 -42.70 -3.93 38.34
C PHE A 169 -41.63 -2.83 38.37
N ILE A 170 -42.01 -1.57 38.15
CA ILE A 170 -41.10 -0.42 38.22
C ILE A 170 -40.49 -0.32 39.63
N TYR A 171 -41.32 -0.39 40.68
CA TYR A 171 -40.83 -0.37 42.06
C TYR A 171 -39.87 -1.52 42.36
N GLN A 172 -40.25 -2.77 42.04
CA GLN A 172 -39.42 -3.94 42.30
C GLN A 172 -38.07 -3.87 41.59
N THR A 173 -38.02 -3.24 40.41
CA THR A 173 -36.77 -3.02 39.68
C THR A 173 -35.92 -1.94 40.35
N LEU A 174 -36.54 -0.83 40.79
CA LEU A 174 -35.86 0.25 41.51
C LEU A 174 -35.37 -0.18 42.90
N ALA A 175 -36.10 -1.06 43.59
CA ALA A 175 -35.74 -1.60 44.89
C ALA A 175 -34.40 -2.36 44.87
N LYS A 176 -34.00 -2.90 43.71
CA LYS A 176 -32.69 -3.56 43.51
C LYS A 176 -31.52 -2.59 43.46
N SER A 177 -31.77 -1.28 43.31
CA SER A 177 -30.71 -0.25 43.21
C SER A 177 -30.20 0.16 44.60
N ASN A 178 -29.00 -0.29 44.95
CA ASN A 178 -28.29 0.13 46.16
C ASN A 178 -27.99 1.64 46.18
N ALA A 179 -27.73 2.22 45.01
CA ALA A 179 -27.46 3.65 44.88
C ALA A 179 -28.71 4.48 45.21
N LEU A 180 -29.89 4.05 44.73
CA LEU A 180 -31.16 4.67 45.09
C LEU A 180 -31.45 4.54 46.58
N GLN A 181 -31.32 3.35 47.17
CA GLN A 181 -31.61 3.13 48.59
C GLN A 181 -30.70 3.99 49.49
N THR A 182 -29.40 4.01 49.21
CA THR A 182 -28.45 4.86 49.93
C THR A 182 -28.81 6.35 49.80
N LYS A 183 -29.27 6.78 48.61
CA LYS A 183 -29.67 8.16 48.38
C LYS A 183 -30.94 8.56 49.13
N LEU A 184 -31.93 7.66 49.20
CA LEU A 184 -33.15 7.86 49.97
C LEU A 184 -32.83 7.91 51.48
N ALA A 185 -31.96 7.02 51.97
CA ALA A 185 -31.55 6.99 53.38
C ALA A 185 -30.71 8.21 53.80
N ALA A 186 -29.88 8.77 52.92
CA ALA A 186 -29.06 9.94 53.19
C ALA A 186 -29.85 11.28 53.12
N GLY A 187 -31.11 11.25 52.69
CA GLY A 187 -31.93 12.43 52.47
C GLY A 187 -31.66 13.14 51.13
N LEU A 188 -32.67 13.85 50.62
CA LEU A 188 -32.70 14.44 49.27
C LEU A 188 -32.02 15.83 49.18
N SER A 189 -30.97 16.07 49.96
CA SER A 189 -30.52 17.44 50.34
C SER A 189 -29.63 18.19 49.34
N LYS A 190 -29.12 17.54 48.28
CA LYS A 190 -28.16 18.17 47.34
C LYS A 190 -28.67 18.24 45.90
N GLU A 191 -28.39 19.37 45.26
CA GLU A 191 -28.90 19.79 43.95
C GLU A 191 -28.19 19.11 42.78
N ASN A 192 -28.95 18.87 41.72
CA ASN A 192 -28.55 18.95 40.31
C ASN A 192 -29.85 18.99 39.49
N GLY A 193 -30.15 20.11 38.83
CA GLY A 193 -31.37 20.27 38.02
C GLY A 193 -31.41 19.38 36.77
N LEU A 194 -30.29 18.73 36.44
CA LEU A 194 -30.14 17.81 35.31
C LEU A 194 -30.30 16.36 35.75
N TYR A 195 -30.85 15.53 34.87
CA TYR A 195 -30.93 14.08 35.09
C TYR A 195 -29.54 13.47 35.25
N GLN A 196 -29.33 12.75 36.34
CA GLN A 196 -28.19 11.86 36.60
C GLN A 196 -28.58 10.41 36.29
N ILE A 197 -27.59 9.53 36.17
CA ILE A 197 -27.81 8.11 35.83
C ILE A 197 -27.20 7.22 36.91
N TRP A 198 -27.94 6.19 37.31
CA TRP A 198 -27.40 5.03 38.03
C TRP A 198 -27.34 3.79 37.13
N PHE A 199 -26.29 3.01 37.35
CA PHE A 199 -25.91 1.85 36.52
C PHE A 199 -25.98 0.51 37.29
N ASP A 200 -26.37 0.55 38.56
CA ASP A 200 -26.21 -0.54 39.52
C ASP A 200 -27.25 -1.67 39.36
N VAL A 201 -28.34 -1.43 38.63
CA VAL A 201 -29.34 -2.47 38.31
C VAL A 201 -29.00 -3.13 36.97
N PRO A 202 -28.77 -4.46 36.93
CA PRO A 202 -28.47 -5.18 35.68
C PRO A 202 -29.58 -5.03 34.65
N GLY A 203 -29.21 -4.78 33.39
CA GLY A 203 -30.16 -4.65 32.27
C GLY A 203 -30.97 -3.33 32.23
N TYR A 204 -30.81 -2.43 33.22
CA TYR A 204 -31.54 -1.17 33.26
C TYR A 204 -30.62 0.04 33.49
N PHE A 205 -31.11 1.21 33.08
CA PHE A 205 -30.60 2.52 33.46
C PHE A 205 -31.67 3.29 34.22
N ILE A 206 -31.27 3.89 35.34
CA ILE A 206 -32.17 4.71 36.16
C ILE A 206 -31.75 6.16 35.99
N PHE A 207 -32.58 6.94 35.29
CA PHE A 207 -32.40 8.37 35.17
C PHE A 207 -33.16 9.06 36.29
N TYR A 208 -32.52 9.96 37.03
CA TYR A 208 -33.18 10.67 38.13
C TYR A 208 -32.75 12.14 38.23
N ARG A 209 -33.63 12.97 38.77
CA ARG A 209 -33.40 14.38 39.12
C ARG A 209 -34.01 14.67 40.50
N LEU A 210 -33.59 15.78 41.11
CA LEU A 210 -34.03 16.19 42.45
C LEU A 210 -34.69 17.58 42.43
N PRO A 211 -35.90 17.71 41.84
CA PRO A 211 -36.62 18.97 41.83
C PRO A 211 -37.15 19.33 43.23
N LYS A 212 -37.28 20.63 43.46
CA LYS A 212 -37.93 21.19 44.65
C LYS A 212 -39.40 21.45 44.34
N VAL A 213 -40.30 20.92 45.15
CA VAL A 213 -41.76 21.11 45.05
C VAL A 213 -42.24 21.72 46.37
N GLY A 214 -42.55 23.01 46.36
CA GLY A 214 -42.82 23.74 47.61
C GLY A 214 -41.61 23.75 48.54
N THR A 215 -41.77 23.23 49.77
CA THR A 215 -40.70 23.12 50.79
C THR A 215 -39.95 21.79 50.74
N GLU A 216 -40.52 20.76 50.11
CA GLU A 216 -39.94 19.43 50.05
C GLU A 216 -39.20 19.18 48.73
N ARG A 217 -38.22 18.28 48.76
CA ARG A 217 -37.56 17.78 47.55
C ARG A 217 -38.13 16.40 47.23
N LYS A 218 -38.34 16.14 45.94
CA LYS A 218 -38.76 14.84 45.44
C LYS A 218 -37.67 14.27 44.57
N LEU A 219 -37.54 12.95 44.56
CA LEU A 219 -36.70 12.25 43.60
C LEU A 219 -37.58 11.81 42.44
N GLN A 220 -37.36 12.36 41.26
CA GLN A 220 -38.16 12.05 40.06
C GLN A 220 -37.28 11.45 38.98
N GLY A 221 -37.78 10.45 38.29
CA GLY A 221 -36.97 9.70 37.36
C GLY A 221 -37.74 8.85 36.36
N TYR A 222 -37.00 8.23 35.48
CA TYR A 222 -37.53 7.23 34.56
C TYR A 222 -36.57 6.05 34.44
N LEU A 223 -37.17 4.88 34.21
CA LEU A 223 -36.48 3.60 34.10
C LEU A 223 -36.44 3.18 32.63
N VAL A 224 -35.27 2.82 32.12
CA VAL A 224 -35.08 2.40 30.73
C VAL A 224 -34.32 1.09 30.67
N ARG A 225 -34.72 0.19 29.76
CA ARG A 225 -33.95 -1.01 29.41
C ARG A 225 -32.64 -0.60 28.72
N ARG A 226 -31.53 -1.12 29.22
CA ARG A 226 -30.15 -0.78 28.81
C ARG A 226 -29.90 -1.03 27.32
N ASP A 227 -30.13 -2.25 26.87
CA ASP A 227 -29.87 -2.70 25.49
C ASP A 227 -30.57 -1.88 24.41
N PRO A 228 -31.92 -1.77 24.39
CA PRO A 228 -32.62 -1.01 23.36
C PRO A 228 -32.29 0.48 23.41
N TYR A 229 -32.02 1.02 24.60
CA TYR A 229 -31.61 2.42 24.75
C TYR A 229 -30.26 2.68 24.10
N LEU A 230 -29.23 1.89 24.45
CA LEU A 230 -27.89 2.02 23.85
C LEU A 230 -27.93 1.77 22.33
N LEU A 231 -28.66 0.75 21.88
CA LEU A 231 -28.82 0.47 20.45
C LEU A 231 -29.42 1.67 19.72
N SER A 232 -30.43 2.32 20.30
CA SER A 232 -31.07 3.50 19.69
C SER A 232 -30.18 4.75 19.66
N LEU A 233 -29.17 4.82 20.53
CA LEU A 233 -28.26 5.97 20.62
C LEU A 233 -27.11 5.84 19.64
N VAL A 234 -26.57 4.63 19.53
CA VAL A 234 -25.41 4.37 18.69
C VAL A 234 -25.88 4.05 17.26
N GLY A 235 -26.94 3.26 17.10
CA GLY A 235 -27.40 2.72 15.81
C GLY A 235 -27.76 3.77 14.75
N GLU A 236 -28.35 4.90 15.13
CA GLU A 236 -28.75 5.98 14.20
C GLU A 236 -27.54 6.66 13.52
N TYR A 237 -26.37 6.63 14.15
CA TYR A 237 -25.13 7.27 13.67
C TYR A 237 -24.17 6.26 13.04
N LEU A 238 -24.21 5.01 13.46
CA LEU A 238 -23.43 3.95 12.83
C LEU A 238 -23.87 3.71 11.38
N SER A 239 -25.17 3.87 11.05
CA SER A 239 -25.65 3.79 9.67
C SER A 239 -25.17 4.94 8.77
N GLN A 240 -24.63 6.00 9.35
CA GLN A 240 -24.10 7.17 8.62
C GLN A 240 -22.57 7.12 8.48
N SER A 241 -21.89 6.17 9.14
CA SER A 241 -20.44 6.01 9.03
C SER A 241 -20.02 5.44 7.68
N GLN A 242 -18.93 5.97 7.11
CA GLN A 242 -18.36 5.55 5.82
C GLN A 242 -16.98 4.93 6.01
N PHE A 243 -16.86 3.89 6.84
CA PHE A 243 -15.61 3.15 6.91
C PHE A 243 -15.48 2.21 5.70
N ASP A 244 -14.31 2.18 5.06
CA ASP A 244 -14.06 1.26 3.95
C ASP A 244 -13.89 -0.19 4.42
N THR A 245 -13.54 -0.40 5.68
CA THR A 245 -13.48 -1.72 6.31
C THR A 245 -14.53 -1.89 7.39
N PRO A 246 -15.01 -3.13 7.61
CA PRO A 246 -15.84 -3.41 8.76
C PRO A 246 -15.12 -3.05 10.06
N VAL A 247 -15.74 -2.17 10.85
CA VAL A 247 -15.22 -1.76 12.16
C VAL A 247 -16.07 -2.43 13.23
N LEU A 248 -15.40 -3.05 14.20
CA LEU A 248 -16.02 -3.57 15.40
C LEU A 248 -15.97 -2.49 16.48
N LEU A 249 -17.15 -2.04 16.90
CA LEU A 249 -17.32 -1.14 18.02
C LEU A 249 -17.67 -1.96 19.26
N THR A 250 -16.81 -1.88 20.27
CA THR A 250 -17.01 -2.54 21.56
C THR A 250 -17.28 -1.46 22.60
N LEU A 251 -18.44 -1.54 23.23
CA LEU A 251 -18.75 -0.73 24.40
C LEU A 251 -18.42 -1.56 25.64
N ASP A 252 -17.44 -1.12 26.41
CA ASP A 252 -17.02 -1.76 27.66
C ASP A 252 -17.37 -0.88 28.86
N ALA A 253 -17.78 -1.48 29.96
CA ALA A 253 -18.11 -0.76 31.19
C ALA A 253 -16.85 -0.68 32.07
N ASP A 254 -16.30 0.53 32.23
CA ASP A 254 -15.12 0.77 33.05
C ASP A 254 -15.44 0.54 34.55
N ARG A 255 -14.82 -0.51 35.09
CA ARG A 255 -15.03 -0.99 36.46
C ARG A 255 -14.21 -0.21 37.50
N SER A 256 -13.21 0.57 37.10
CA SER A 256 -12.30 1.22 38.06
C SER A 256 -12.88 2.48 38.71
N ASN A 257 -13.85 3.14 38.05
CA ASN A 257 -14.48 4.37 38.54
C ASN A 257 -15.86 4.15 39.17
N SER A 258 -16.32 2.89 39.20
CA SER A 258 -17.48 2.47 40.00
C SER A 258 -17.10 2.58 41.47
N SER A 259 -17.71 3.52 42.19
CA SER A 259 -17.59 3.64 43.66
C SER A 259 -18.15 2.42 44.43
N ASN A 260 -18.58 1.37 43.72
CA ASN A 260 -19.26 0.22 44.30
C ASN A 260 -18.52 -1.09 43.98
N LYS A 261 -17.63 -1.51 44.90
CA LYS A 261 -16.87 -2.77 44.82
C LYS A 261 -17.77 -4.01 44.68
N LEU A 262 -19.02 -3.96 45.16
CA LEU A 262 -20.00 -5.04 45.03
C LEU A 262 -20.54 -5.21 43.59
N TYR A 263 -20.68 -4.12 42.82
CA TYR A 263 -21.13 -4.17 41.42
C TYR A 263 -20.14 -4.98 40.56
N ASN A 264 -18.85 -4.80 40.80
CA ASN A 264 -17.78 -5.51 40.10
C ASN A 264 -17.72 -7.02 40.42
N ALA A 265 -18.33 -7.45 41.54
CA ALA A 265 -18.31 -8.84 42.01
C ALA A 265 -19.54 -9.65 41.56
N MET A 266 -20.69 -9.03 41.28
CA MET A 266 -21.92 -9.72 40.89
C MET A 266 -22.10 -9.90 39.37
N THR A 267 -21.46 -9.08 38.53
CA THR A 267 -21.42 -9.26 37.07
C THR A 267 -20.12 -9.96 36.67
N ALA A 268 -20.13 -11.30 36.69
CA ALA A 268 -18.98 -12.16 36.39
C ALA A 268 -18.48 -12.09 34.93
N GLN A 269 -19.18 -11.38 34.04
CA GLN A 269 -18.73 -11.10 32.66
C GLN A 269 -18.74 -9.59 32.39
N PRO A 270 -17.75 -9.04 31.68
CA PRO A 270 -17.83 -7.68 31.18
C PRO A 270 -19.03 -7.60 30.22
N GLU A 271 -19.99 -6.71 30.48
CA GLU A 271 -21.12 -6.49 29.57
C GLU A 271 -20.59 -5.74 28.34
N GLN A 272 -20.02 -6.49 27.40
CA GLN A 272 -19.51 -5.95 26.15
C GLN A 272 -20.61 -5.98 25.10
N LEU A 273 -20.91 -4.82 24.52
CA LEU A 273 -21.80 -4.73 23.37
C LEU A 273 -20.97 -4.59 22.09
N TYR A 274 -21.14 -5.54 21.18
CA TYR A 274 -20.46 -5.59 19.90
C TYR A 274 -21.38 -5.10 18.80
N PHE A 275 -20.94 -4.07 18.09
CA PHE A 275 -21.59 -3.57 16.90
C PHE A 275 -20.63 -3.71 15.73
N LEU A 276 -21.09 -4.37 14.67
CA LEU A 276 -20.38 -4.40 13.40
C LEU A 276 -20.90 -3.27 12.53
N LEU A 277 -20.01 -2.37 12.12
CA LEU A 277 -20.28 -1.35 11.12
C LEU A 277 -19.90 -1.94 9.77
N PRO A 278 -20.85 -2.37 8.92
CA PRO A 278 -20.51 -3.00 7.66
C PRO A 278 -19.99 -1.98 6.65
N HIS A 279 -19.25 -2.47 5.67
CA HIS A 279 -18.99 -1.69 4.46
C HIS A 279 -20.31 -1.50 3.69
N ALA A 280 -20.59 -0.26 3.26
CA ALA A 280 -21.74 0.12 2.44
C ALA A 280 -23.13 -0.36 2.95
N GLN A 281 -23.83 0.53 3.65
CA GLN A 281 -25.31 0.57 3.83
C GLN A 281 -26.03 -0.69 4.35
N SER A 282 -25.36 -1.67 4.95
CA SER A 282 -26.08 -2.75 5.64
C SER A 282 -26.31 -2.40 7.12
N ASN A 283 -27.49 -2.75 7.61
CA ASN A 283 -27.96 -2.42 8.96
C ASN A 283 -26.96 -2.84 10.02
N VAL A 284 -26.75 -1.96 11.00
CA VAL A 284 -25.96 -2.24 12.22
C VAL A 284 -26.48 -3.52 12.86
N ARG A 285 -25.64 -4.55 12.96
CA ARG A 285 -25.97 -5.81 13.65
C ARG A 285 -25.28 -5.86 15.00
N ARG A 286 -26.06 -6.11 16.05
CA ARG A 286 -25.53 -6.58 17.33
C ARG A 286 -25.01 -8.00 17.11
N LEU A 287 -23.76 -8.25 17.51
CA LEU A 287 -23.19 -9.59 17.51
C LEU A 287 -23.24 -10.17 18.93
N ALA A 288 -23.57 -11.46 19.06
CA ALA A 288 -23.27 -12.20 20.27
C ALA A 288 -21.75 -12.34 20.38
N GLU A 289 -21.20 -12.40 21.59
CA GLU A 289 -19.75 -12.53 21.80
C GLU A 289 -19.16 -13.72 21.02
N ALA A 290 -19.88 -14.85 20.99
CA ALA A 290 -19.52 -16.06 20.23
C ALA A 290 -19.48 -15.86 18.71
N ASP A 291 -20.24 -14.91 18.19
CA ASP A 291 -20.33 -14.60 16.76
C ASP A 291 -19.38 -13.48 16.34
N THR A 292 -18.57 -12.94 17.27
CA THR A 292 -17.58 -11.91 16.94
C THR A 292 -16.36 -12.54 16.25
N PRO A 293 -16.04 -12.19 14.99
CA PRO A 293 -14.84 -12.67 14.34
C PRO A 293 -13.61 -12.21 15.13
N ALA A 294 -12.82 -13.15 15.65
CA ALA A 294 -11.58 -12.85 16.38
C ALA A 294 -10.63 -11.96 15.56
N GLU A 295 -10.70 -12.08 14.23
CA GLU A 295 -9.94 -11.29 13.27
C GLU A 295 -10.22 -9.79 13.35
N LEU A 296 -11.43 -9.35 13.74
CA LEU A 296 -11.79 -7.93 13.83
C LEU A 296 -11.26 -7.22 15.10
N ARG A 297 -10.77 -7.99 16.09
CA ARG A 297 -10.15 -7.44 17.32
C ARG A 297 -8.65 -7.19 17.18
N ALA A 298 -8.07 -7.40 16.00
CA ALA A 298 -6.63 -7.46 15.81
C ALA A 298 -5.92 -6.10 15.89
N GLN A 299 -6.55 -5.01 15.43
CA GLN A 299 -5.92 -3.69 15.40
C GLN A 299 -6.81 -2.62 16.08
N PRO A 300 -6.38 -2.01 17.20
CA PRO A 300 -7.09 -0.91 17.82
C PRO A 300 -6.92 0.37 16.97
N LEU A 301 -8.03 0.96 16.56
CA LEU A 301 -8.06 2.25 15.86
C LEU A 301 -8.04 3.39 16.87
N TYR A 302 -9.05 3.41 17.75
CA TYR A 302 -9.26 4.47 18.72
C TYR A 302 -10.02 3.95 19.94
N SER A 303 -9.73 4.51 21.11
CA SER A 303 -10.40 4.19 22.37
C SER A 303 -10.58 5.45 23.18
N SER A 304 -11.79 5.70 23.68
CA SER A 304 -12.06 6.81 24.58
C SER A 304 -13.22 6.49 25.51
N ALA A 305 -13.17 6.99 26.73
CA ALA A 305 -14.34 7.05 27.60
C ALA A 305 -15.40 7.96 26.97
N LEU A 306 -16.67 7.58 27.13
CA LEU A 306 -17.80 8.43 26.78
C LEU A 306 -17.88 9.62 27.72
N ARG A 307 -18.46 10.74 27.25
CA ARG A 307 -18.64 11.91 28.11
C ARG A 307 -19.73 11.68 29.16
N TRP A 308 -19.73 12.52 30.21
CA TRP A 308 -20.78 12.52 31.22
C TRP A 308 -22.17 12.53 30.56
N PRO A 309 -23.01 11.52 30.84
CA PRO A 309 -23.16 10.77 32.07
C PRO A 309 -22.69 9.31 31.96
N PHE A 310 -22.16 8.89 30.80
CA PHE A 310 -21.69 7.53 30.52
C PHE A 310 -20.16 7.44 30.69
N ASN A 311 -19.59 8.27 31.56
CA ASN A 311 -18.15 8.30 31.85
C ASN A 311 -17.59 6.96 32.36
N ASN A 312 -18.45 6.05 32.79
CA ASN A 312 -18.11 4.68 33.18
C ASN A 312 -18.15 3.70 31.99
N TYR A 313 -18.20 4.19 30.75
CA TYR A 313 -18.15 3.35 29.56
C TYR A 313 -17.01 3.81 28.65
N THR A 314 -16.20 2.86 28.21
CA THR A 314 -15.16 3.05 27.20
C THR A 314 -15.63 2.47 25.88
N LEU A 315 -15.43 3.23 24.83
CA LEU A 315 -15.81 2.82 23.48
C LEU A 315 -14.53 2.54 22.70
N HIS A 316 -14.39 1.30 22.25
CA HIS A 316 -13.24 0.80 21.53
C HIS A 316 -13.62 0.56 20.06
N PHE A 317 -12.88 1.16 19.15
CA PHE A 317 -12.95 0.89 17.72
C PHE A 317 -11.82 -0.03 17.32
N THR A 318 -12.16 -1.18 16.76
CA THR A 318 -11.19 -2.19 16.32
C THR A 318 -11.48 -2.63 14.88
N THR A 319 -10.43 -2.95 14.13
CA THR A 319 -10.53 -3.49 12.77
C THR A 319 -9.55 -4.63 12.59
N ARG A 320 -9.75 -5.43 11.54
CA ARG A 320 -8.87 -6.57 11.20
C ARG A 320 -7.53 -6.11 10.68
N THR A 321 -7.56 -5.36 9.59
CA THR A 321 -6.38 -4.81 8.91
C THR A 321 -6.80 -3.55 8.21
N LEU A 322 -5.97 -2.51 8.28
CA LEU A 322 -6.15 -1.33 7.42
C LEU A 322 -6.13 -1.78 5.95
N PRO A 323 -7.12 -1.36 5.14
CA PRO A 323 -7.13 -1.70 3.74
C PRO A 323 -5.97 -0.98 3.06
N MET A 324 -5.31 -1.66 2.12
CA MET A 324 -4.33 -1.00 1.26
C MET A 324 -5.08 0.03 0.44
N SER A 325 -4.81 1.33 0.64
CA SER A 325 -5.40 2.36 -0.19
C SER A 325 -4.99 2.14 -1.65
N PRO A 326 -5.83 2.57 -2.61
CA PRO A 326 -5.43 2.62 -4.01
C PRO A 326 -4.11 3.39 -4.19
N THR A 327 -3.87 4.43 -3.39
CA THR A 327 -2.62 5.21 -3.40
C THR A 327 -1.40 4.38 -3.02
N LEU A 328 -1.49 3.50 -2.02
CA LEU A 328 -0.42 2.56 -1.65
C LEU A 328 -0.11 1.56 -2.76
N PHE A 329 -1.16 1.08 -3.46
CA PHE A 329 -0.99 0.18 -4.59
C PHE A 329 -0.28 0.87 -5.76
N TYR A 330 -0.75 2.05 -6.16
CA TYR A 330 -0.12 2.82 -7.24
C TYR A 330 1.31 3.25 -6.91
N SER A 331 1.61 3.62 -5.65
CA SER A 331 2.97 3.94 -5.24
C SER A 331 3.90 2.72 -5.29
N ALA A 332 3.40 1.52 -4.96
CA ALA A 332 4.16 0.27 -5.07
C ALA A 332 4.45 -0.10 -6.52
N LEU A 333 3.45 0.02 -7.40
CA LEU A 333 3.63 -0.19 -8.82
C LEU A 333 4.64 0.78 -9.42
N PHE A 334 4.54 2.07 -9.06
CA PHE A 334 5.49 3.10 -9.49
C PHE A 334 6.92 2.81 -9.00
N ALA A 335 7.08 2.42 -7.74
CA ALA A 335 8.36 2.04 -7.17
C ALA A 335 8.99 0.84 -7.89
N LEU A 336 8.19 -0.19 -8.19
CA LEU A 336 8.63 -1.36 -8.96
C LEU A 336 9.12 -0.95 -10.35
N LEU A 337 8.37 -0.11 -11.05
CA LEU A 337 8.73 0.39 -12.38
C LEU A 337 10.04 1.19 -12.33
N LEU A 338 10.22 2.04 -11.31
CA LEU A 338 11.44 2.82 -11.12
C LEU A 338 12.66 1.93 -10.86
N VAL A 339 12.52 0.88 -10.05
CA VAL A 339 13.61 -0.10 -9.85
C VAL A 339 13.93 -0.83 -11.16
N LEU A 340 12.93 -1.26 -11.92
CA LEU A 340 13.14 -1.94 -13.21
C LEU A 340 13.84 -1.04 -14.23
N THR A 341 13.51 0.25 -14.29
CA THR A 341 14.18 1.19 -15.21
C THR A 341 15.64 1.43 -14.81
N ILE A 342 15.94 1.55 -13.51
CA ILE A 342 17.33 1.64 -13.01
C ILE A 342 18.13 0.39 -13.38
N LEU A 343 17.56 -0.79 -13.15
CA LEU A 343 18.21 -2.07 -13.47
C LEU A 343 18.48 -2.18 -14.97
N GLY A 344 17.49 -1.85 -15.80
CA GLY A 344 17.63 -1.83 -17.26
C GLY A 344 18.70 -0.84 -17.74
N ALA A 345 18.73 0.38 -17.19
CA ALA A 345 19.73 1.39 -17.53
C ALA A 345 21.15 0.96 -17.13
N CYS A 346 21.34 0.43 -15.91
CA CYS A 346 22.63 -0.09 -15.44
C CYS A 346 23.13 -1.25 -16.31
N TYR A 347 22.23 -2.17 -16.67
CA TYR A 347 22.56 -3.28 -17.55
C TYR A 347 22.95 -2.81 -18.96
N GLY A 348 22.18 -1.86 -19.53
CA GLY A 348 22.49 -1.25 -20.82
C GLY A 348 23.86 -0.58 -20.83
N PHE A 349 24.16 0.23 -19.81
CA PHE A 349 25.46 0.90 -19.67
C PHE A 349 26.62 -0.08 -19.50
N TYR A 350 26.42 -1.14 -18.71
CA TYR A 350 27.39 -2.23 -18.55
C TYR A 350 27.69 -2.91 -19.90
N ARG A 351 26.65 -3.28 -20.65
CA ARG A 351 26.79 -3.92 -21.97
C ARG A 351 27.52 -3.02 -22.96
N LEU A 352 27.16 -1.74 -23.01
CA LEU A 352 27.81 -0.77 -23.90
C LEU A 352 29.29 -0.62 -23.55
N SER A 353 29.61 -0.50 -22.26
CA SER A 353 30.98 -0.37 -21.77
C SER A 353 31.84 -1.59 -22.08
N VAL A 354 31.30 -2.81 -21.95
CA VAL A 354 31.99 -4.05 -22.35
C VAL A 354 32.25 -4.10 -23.85
N ARG A 355 31.28 -3.66 -24.67
CA ARG A 355 31.45 -3.59 -26.13
C ARG A 355 32.54 -2.59 -26.53
N GLN A 356 32.56 -1.41 -25.92
CA GLN A 356 33.60 -0.40 -26.13
C GLN A 356 34.98 -0.93 -25.74
N LEU A 357 35.08 -1.64 -24.61
CA LEU A 357 36.33 -2.25 -24.16
C LEU A 357 36.85 -3.30 -25.16
N ALA A 358 35.97 -4.14 -25.70
CA ALA A 358 36.33 -5.14 -26.71
C ALA A 358 36.82 -4.51 -28.02
N LEU A 359 36.14 -3.47 -28.51
CA LEU A 359 36.55 -2.72 -29.71
C LEU A 359 37.90 -2.04 -29.51
N ALA A 360 38.13 -1.44 -28.33
CA ALA A 360 39.41 -0.81 -28.00
C ALA A 360 40.56 -1.82 -28.00
N GLU A 361 40.32 -3.04 -27.49
CA GLU A 361 41.32 -4.11 -27.51
C GLU A 361 41.60 -4.62 -28.92
N GLN A 362 40.58 -4.81 -29.76
CA GLN A 362 40.77 -5.18 -31.17
C GLN A 362 41.63 -4.15 -31.92
N ARG A 363 41.36 -2.85 -31.72
CA ARG A 363 42.18 -1.77 -32.30
C ARG A 363 43.63 -1.82 -31.81
N MET A 364 43.84 -2.03 -30.52
CA MET A 364 45.18 -2.12 -29.94
C MET A 364 45.95 -3.33 -30.47
N ASN A 365 45.30 -4.49 -30.57
CA ASN A 365 45.89 -5.71 -31.14
C ASN A 365 46.24 -5.53 -32.63
N PHE A 366 45.35 -4.87 -33.40
CA PHE A 366 45.62 -4.54 -34.80
C PHE A 366 46.86 -3.66 -34.96
N VAL A 367 46.95 -2.55 -34.21
CA VAL A 367 48.11 -1.65 -34.26
C VAL A 367 49.40 -2.37 -33.86
N SER A 368 49.34 -3.21 -32.82
CA SER A 368 50.50 -4.01 -32.39
C SER A 368 50.94 -5.01 -33.47
N SER A 369 50.00 -5.72 -34.09
CA SER A 369 50.28 -6.70 -35.16
C SER A 369 50.88 -6.01 -36.37
N VAL A 370 50.30 -4.90 -36.83
CA VAL A 370 50.81 -4.11 -37.95
C VAL A 370 52.24 -3.62 -37.66
N SER A 371 52.49 -3.13 -36.45
CA SER A 371 53.83 -2.66 -36.06
C SER A 371 54.87 -3.79 -36.12
N HIS A 372 54.51 -5.00 -35.69
CA HIS A 372 55.38 -6.17 -35.78
C HIS A 372 55.65 -6.58 -37.24
N GLU A 373 54.61 -6.67 -38.07
CA GLU A 373 54.73 -7.04 -39.49
C GLU A 373 55.50 -6.01 -40.31
N LEU A 374 55.48 -4.72 -39.94
CA LEU A 374 56.30 -3.68 -40.58
C LEU A 374 57.76 -3.68 -40.10
N LYS A 375 58.01 -4.03 -38.83
CA LYS A 375 59.37 -3.99 -38.26
C LYS A 375 60.28 -5.06 -38.85
N THR A 376 59.75 -6.25 -39.14
CA THR A 376 60.51 -7.37 -39.72
C THR A 376 61.15 -7.03 -41.07
N PRO A 377 60.39 -6.63 -42.11
CA PRO A 377 60.95 -6.22 -43.41
C PRO A 377 61.93 -5.06 -43.28
N LEU A 378 61.57 -4.04 -42.49
CA LEU A 378 62.42 -2.86 -42.29
C LEU A 378 63.77 -3.23 -41.65
N THR A 379 63.76 -4.17 -40.71
CA THR A 379 65.00 -4.65 -40.06
C THR A 379 65.87 -5.42 -41.05
N ALA A 380 65.28 -6.27 -41.90
CA ALA A 380 66.01 -7.00 -42.94
C ALA A 380 66.63 -6.05 -43.97
N ILE A 381 65.86 -5.08 -44.49
CA ILE A 381 66.36 -4.04 -45.42
C ILE A 381 67.55 -3.30 -44.81
N ARG A 382 67.40 -2.83 -43.55
CA ARG A 382 68.47 -2.11 -42.87
C ARG A 382 69.72 -2.95 -42.68
N MET A 383 69.56 -4.21 -42.27
CA MET A 383 70.67 -5.14 -42.04
C MET A 383 71.47 -5.40 -43.33
N TYR A 384 70.81 -5.74 -44.44
CA TYR A 384 71.49 -5.98 -45.72
C TYR A 384 72.14 -4.70 -46.28
N ALA A 385 71.49 -3.55 -46.13
CA ALA A 385 72.06 -2.26 -46.53
C ALA A 385 73.30 -1.88 -45.69
N GLU A 386 73.29 -2.15 -44.39
CA GLU A 386 74.44 -1.93 -43.50
C GLU A 386 75.61 -2.84 -43.86
N MET A 387 75.37 -4.12 -44.17
CA MET A 387 76.40 -5.06 -44.62
C MET A 387 77.06 -4.65 -45.94
N LEU A 388 76.27 -4.16 -46.90
CA LEU A 388 76.78 -3.62 -48.17
C LEU A 388 77.61 -2.35 -47.92
N ARG A 389 77.10 -1.42 -47.09
CA ARG A 389 77.80 -0.16 -46.77
C ARG A 389 79.12 -0.38 -46.03
N ALA A 390 79.19 -1.40 -45.17
CA ALA A 390 80.39 -1.74 -44.42
C ALA A 390 81.49 -2.41 -45.27
N GLY A 391 81.21 -2.73 -46.54
CA GLY A 391 82.16 -3.43 -47.42
C GLY A 391 82.43 -4.87 -47.00
N THR A 392 81.60 -5.44 -46.13
CA THR A 392 81.75 -6.82 -45.63
C THR A 392 81.43 -7.86 -46.71
N VAL A 393 80.67 -7.47 -47.72
CA VAL A 393 80.32 -8.31 -48.88
C VAL A 393 81.28 -8.00 -50.03
N VAL A 394 82.24 -8.90 -50.27
CA VAL A 394 83.36 -8.67 -51.19
C VAL A 394 83.07 -9.17 -52.61
N SER A 395 82.28 -10.25 -52.77
CA SER A 395 81.95 -10.76 -54.11
C SER A 395 80.83 -9.92 -54.75
N THR A 396 81.01 -9.61 -56.03
CA THR A 396 80.00 -8.91 -56.84
C THR A 396 78.69 -9.69 -56.94
N GLU A 397 78.76 -11.02 -56.95
CA GLU A 397 77.60 -11.91 -56.96
C GLU A 397 76.78 -11.79 -55.66
N ALA A 398 77.42 -11.84 -54.48
CA ALA A 398 76.71 -11.68 -53.20
C ALA A 398 76.19 -10.26 -52.98
N GLN A 399 76.87 -9.25 -53.54
CA GLN A 399 76.34 -7.87 -53.55
C GLN A 399 75.04 -7.79 -54.35
N GLN A 400 74.98 -8.45 -55.51
CA GLN A 400 73.80 -8.49 -56.35
C GLN A 400 72.62 -9.21 -55.66
N ASP A 401 72.90 -10.31 -54.96
CA ASP A 401 71.88 -11.00 -54.14
C ASP A 401 71.34 -10.09 -53.05
N TYR A 402 72.19 -9.32 -52.37
CA TYR A 402 71.77 -8.42 -51.29
C TYR A 402 70.96 -7.24 -51.82
N TYR A 403 71.30 -6.68 -52.99
CA TYR A 403 70.46 -5.70 -53.68
C TYR A 403 69.09 -6.30 -54.03
N GLY A 404 69.07 -7.55 -54.51
CA GLY A 404 67.84 -8.30 -54.77
C GLY A 404 66.98 -8.49 -53.51
N PHE A 405 67.59 -8.87 -52.38
CA PHE A 405 66.90 -9.00 -51.09
C PHE A 405 66.29 -7.67 -50.62
N ILE A 406 67.07 -6.57 -50.65
CA ILE A 406 66.57 -5.23 -50.29
C ILE A 406 65.38 -4.83 -51.18
N HIS A 407 65.49 -5.05 -52.49
CA HIS A 407 64.42 -4.74 -53.44
C HIS A 407 63.16 -5.55 -53.14
N SER A 408 63.30 -6.88 -52.95
CA SER A 408 62.18 -7.78 -52.66
C SER A 408 61.45 -7.44 -51.36
N GLU A 409 62.19 -7.08 -50.31
CA GLU A 409 61.59 -6.77 -49.02
C GLU A 409 60.99 -5.35 -49.00
N SER A 410 61.50 -4.43 -49.82
CA SER A 410 60.90 -3.10 -50.05
C SER A 410 59.57 -3.22 -50.80
N GLU A 411 59.52 -4.06 -51.83
CA GLU A 411 58.29 -4.44 -52.54
C GLU A 411 57.26 -5.06 -51.59
N ARG A 412 57.69 -6.00 -50.75
CA ARG A 412 56.83 -6.62 -49.73
C ARG A 412 56.28 -5.59 -48.74
N LEU A 413 57.12 -4.67 -48.27
CA LEU A 413 56.71 -3.60 -47.36
C LEU A 413 55.68 -2.66 -47.99
N SER A 414 55.86 -2.30 -49.27
CA SER A 414 54.89 -1.50 -50.03
C SER A 414 53.53 -2.20 -50.07
N ARG A 415 53.49 -3.48 -50.47
CA ARG A 415 52.25 -4.27 -50.51
C ARG A 415 51.56 -4.36 -49.14
N LEU A 416 52.34 -4.48 -48.06
CA LEU A 416 51.79 -4.52 -46.70
C LEU A 416 51.12 -3.17 -46.33
N ILE A 417 51.76 -2.05 -46.66
CA ILE A 417 51.20 -0.70 -46.44
C ILE A 417 49.94 -0.51 -47.27
N ASP A 418 49.96 -0.88 -48.55
CA ASP A 418 48.81 -0.76 -49.46
C ASP A 418 47.62 -1.58 -48.94
N ASN A 419 47.86 -2.81 -48.46
CA ASN A 419 46.84 -3.64 -47.84
C ASN A 419 46.25 -3.02 -46.57
N ILE A 420 47.06 -2.37 -45.73
CA ILE A 420 46.57 -1.67 -44.53
C ILE A 420 45.72 -0.45 -44.91
N LEU A 421 46.17 0.33 -45.91
CA LEU A 421 45.43 1.49 -46.43
C LEU A 421 44.09 1.06 -47.05
N LEU A 422 44.07 -0.06 -47.77
CA LEU A 422 42.83 -0.64 -48.30
C LEU A 422 41.87 -1.06 -47.17
N LEU A 423 42.37 -1.78 -46.16
CA LEU A 423 41.56 -2.23 -45.02
C LEU A 423 41.00 -1.06 -44.20
N THR A 424 41.76 0.02 -44.03
CA THR A 424 41.30 1.22 -43.31
C THR A 424 40.24 1.99 -44.08
N ARG A 425 40.36 2.10 -45.40
CA ARG A 425 39.32 2.67 -46.27
C ARG A 425 38.03 1.85 -46.25
N LEU A 426 38.13 0.52 -46.25
CA LEU A 426 36.96 -0.39 -46.19
C LEU A 426 36.22 -0.34 -44.83
N ASN A 427 36.91 0.00 -43.74
CA ASN A 427 36.32 0.08 -42.39
C ASN A 427 35.76 1.47 -42.02
N GLN A 428 35.95 2.50 -42.84
CA GLN A 428 35.34 3.81 -42.62
C GLN A 428 33.89 3.80 -43.13
N GLU A 429 32.94 4.22 -42.28
CA GLU A 429 31.52 4.33 -42.62
C GLU A 429 31.22 5.46 -43.63
N ASP A 430 32.16 6.40 -43.80
CA ASP A 430 32.07 7.44 -44.83
C ASP A 430 32.52 6.88 -46.18
N HIS A 431 31.56 6.36 -46.97
CA HIS A 431 31.74 5.88 -48.34
C HIS A 431 32.15 6.97 -49.36
N THR A 432 32.61 8.14 -48.92
CA THR A 432 32.85 9.33 -49.76
C THR A 432 34.16 9.29 -50.55
N GLY A 433 34.96 8.22 -50.41
CA GLY A 433 36.22 8.04 -51.15
C GLY A 433 36.60 6.60 -51.47
N LEU A 434 35.68 5.63 -51.32
CA LEU A 434 35.91 4.27 -51.81
C LEU A 434 35.91 4.29 -53.35
N PRO A 435 36.69 3.43 -54.04
CA PRO A 435 36.25 2.94 -55.33
C PRO A 435 34.86 2.34 -55.06
N GLN A 436 33.79 3.03 -55.46
CA GLN A 436 32.45 2.48 -55.34
C GLN A 436 32.49 1.14 -56.05
N VAL A 437 32.26 0.06 -55.31
CA VAL A 437 31.98 -1.23 -55.92
C VAL A 437 30.75 -0.98 -56.78
N LYS A 438 30.90 -1.08 -58.10
CA LYS A 438 29.84 -0.85 -59.08
C LYS A 438 29.48 -2.21 -59.65
N PRO A 439 28.65 -2.99 -58.93
CA PRO A 439 28.25 -4.26 -59.45
C PRO A 439 27.43 -4.06 -60.72
N ASP A 440 27.78 -4.80 -61.75
CA ASP A 440 27.06 -4.84 -63.02
C ASP A 440 26.73 -6.30 -63.35
N TYR A 441 25.72 -6.52 -64.18
CA TYR A 441 25.38 -7.85 -64.66
C TYR A 441 26.44 -8.30 -65.66
N ALA A 442 27.20 -9.33 -65.28
CA ALA A 442 28.26 -9.90 -66.11
C ALA A 442 28.02 -11.41 -66.34
N PRO A 443 28.15 -11.90 -67.58
CA PRO A 443 28.08 -13.33 -67.86
C PRO A 443 29.20 -14.09 -67.13
N VAL A 444 28.89 -15.24 -66.55
CA VAL A 444 29.89 -16.07 -65.84
C VAL A 444 31.08 -16.44 -66.73
N ALA A 445 30.85 -16.67 -68.03
CA ALA A 445 31.91 -16.95 -69.00
C ALA A 445 32.94 -15.81 -69.10
N MET A 446 32.47 -14.55 -69.08
CA MET A 446 33.34 -13.37 -69.12
C MET A 446 34.23 -13.29 -67.86
N LEU A 447 33.66 -13.58 -66.69
CA LEU A 447 34.42 -13.60 -65.43
C LEU A 447 35.49 -14.70 -65.44
N ALA A 448 35.15 -15.88 -65.95
CA ALA A 448 36.08 -16.99 -66.11
C ALA A 448 37.27 -16.61 -67.00
N ASP A 449 37.03 -15.91 -68.10
CA ASP A 449 38.07 -15.43 -69.01
C ASP A 449 38.96 -14.36 -68.35
N ILE A 450 38.36 -13.41 -67.63
CA ILE A 450 39.11 -12.39 -66.88
C ILE A 450 40.03 -13.04 -65.83
N ILE A 451 39.51 -14.03 -65.09
CA ILE A 451 40.30 -14.78 -64.10
C ILE A 451 41.44 -15.54 -64.77
N ARG A 452 41.15 -16.28 -65.86
CA ARG A 452 42.15 -17.05 -66.60
C ARG A 452 43.28 -16.14 -67.09
N SER A 453 42.93 -14.98 -67.65
CA SER A 453 43.88 -13.99 -68.15
C SER A 453 44.75 -13.38 -67.03
N LYS A 454 44.14 -12.99 -65.90
CA LYS A 454 44.89 -12.34 -64.81
C LYS A 454 45.74 -13.32 -63.99
N THR A 455 45.38 -14.60 -63.94
CA THR A 455 46.09 -15.62 -63.14
C THR A 455 47.11 -16.44 -63.93
N SER A 456 47.04 -16.46 -65.27
CA SER A 456 47.97 -17.25 -66.11
C SER A 456 49.44 -16.92 -65.85
N THR A 457 49.79 -15.64 -65.90
CA THR A 457 51.18 -15.18 -65.71
C THR A 457 51.75 -15.48 -64.32
N LEU A 458 50.90 -15.53 -63.30
CA LEU A 458 51.28 -15.87 -61.93
C LEU A 458 51.57 -17.37 -61.81
N LEU A 459 50.71 -18.20 -62.40
CA LEU A 459 50.80 -19.66 -62.33
C LEU A 459 51.95 -20.20 -63.19
N GLU A 460 52.13 -19.66 -64.39
CA GLU A 460 53.24 -20.03 -65.29
C GLU A 460 54.62 -19.76 -64.68
N LYS A 461 54.77 -18.65 -63.95
CA LYS A 461 56.03 -18.31 -63.26
C LYS A 461 56.40 -19.26 -62.12
N GLN A 462 55.45 -20.06 -61.65
CA GLN A 462 55.59 -20.92 -60.48
C GLN A 462 55.37 -22.40 -60.84
N ASP A 463 55.32 -22.74 -62.14
CA ASP A 463 55.07 -24.08 -62.68
C ASP A 463 53.73 -24.72 -62.24
N PHE A 464 52.68 -23.90 -62.05
CA PHE A 464 51.32 -24.37 -61.78
C PHE A 464 50.44 -24.36 -63.04
N HIS A 465 49.52 -25.31 -63.13
CA HIS A 465 48.50 -25.37 -64.18
C HIS A 465 47.12 -25.05 -63.62
N LEU A 466 46.43 -24.09 -64.25
CA LEU A 466 45.04 -23.76 -63.91
C LEU A 466 44.09 -24.80 -64.53
N ASN A 467 43.47 -25.64 -63.69
CA ASN A 467 42.33 -26.45 -64.09
C ASN A 467 41.03 -25.78 -63.61
N MET A 468 40.40 -24.99 -64.49
CA MET A 468 39.13 -24.33 -64.20
C MET A 468 37.97 -25.17 -64.74
N VAL A 469 37.17 -25.72 -63.83
CA VAL A 469 35.96 -26.50 -64.15
C VAL A 469 34.74 -25.69 -63.74
N ILE A 470 33.82 -25.47 -64.68
CA ILE A 470 32.53 -24.83 -64.45
C ILE A 470 31.47 -25.92 -64.65
N GLU A 471 30.82 -26.34 -63.57
CA GLU A 471 29.82 -27.42 -63.62
C GLU A 471 28.45 -26.89 -64.07
N ALA A 472 27.82 -27.57 -65.04
CA ALA A 472 26.45 -27.28 -65.49
C ALA A 472 25.43 -27.71 -64.41
N PRO A 473 24.38 -26.90 -64.14
CA PRO A 473 23.44 -26.41 -65.16
C PRO A 473 23.38 -24.88 -65.23
N LEU A 474 24.51 -24.20 -65.07
CA LEU A 474 24.59 -22.75 -65.27
C LEU A 474 24.44 -22.49 -66.78
N SER A 475 23.26 -22.06 -67.21
CA SER A 475 22.99 -21.63 -68.59
C SER A 475 24.10 -20.68 -69.06
N GLU A 476 24.54 -20.75 -70.32
CA GLU A 476 25.52 -19.81 -70.90
C GLU A 476 25.06 -18.32 -70.80
N GLU A 477 23.78 -18.10 -70.49
CA GLU A 477 23.12 -16.81 -70.28
C GLU A 477 23.03 -16.38 -68.79
N LEU A 478 23.68 -17.07 -67.86
CA LEU A 478 23.63 -16.66 -66.45
C LEU A 478 24.50 -15.42 -66.22
N ASP A 479 23.82 -14.29 -66.08
CA ASP A 479 24.41 -13.05 -65.60
C ASP A 479 24.43 -13.01 -64.07
N VAL A 480 25.60 -12.68 -63.52
CA VAL A 480 25.78 -12.45 -62.09
C VAL A 480 26.02 -10.96 -61.84
N LEU A 481 25.35 -10.43 -60.82
CA LEU A 481 25.53 -9.04 -60.39
C LEU A 481 26.84 -8.94 -59.59
N VAL A 482 27.91 -8.47 -60.21
CA VAL A 482 29.24 -8.43 -59.59
C VAL A 482 30.08 -7.26 -60.12
N ASP A 483 30.95 -6.73 -59.28
CA ASP A 483 32.02 -5.82 -59.73
C ASP A 483 33.20 -6.67 -60.23
N GLN A 484 33.46 -6.61 -61.53
CA GLN A 484 34.39 -7.49 -62.21
C GLN A 484 35.83 -7.34 -61.70
N ASP A 485 36.25 -6.12 -61.38
CA ASP A 485 37.60 -5.83 -60.90
C ASP A 485 37.78 -6.25 -59.44
N ALA A 486 36.79 -5.95 -58.58
CA ALA A 486 36.83 -6.39 -57.19
C ALA A 486 36.79 -7.92 -57.07
N PHE A 487 35.98 -8.59 -57.90
CA PHE A 487 35.91 -10.05 -57.93
C PHE A 487 37.21 -10.68 -58.44
N ALA A 488 37.79 -10.15 -59.51
CA ALA A 488 39.09 -10.59 -60.00
C ALA A 488 40.18 -10.45 -58.92
N GLN A 489 40.20 -9.35 -58.17
CA GLN A 489 41.16 -9.14 -57.07
C GLN A 489 41.00 -10.19 -55.96
N VAL A 490 39.77 -10.54 -55.58
CA VAL A 490 39.51 -11.61 -54.60
C VAL A 490 40.07 -12.95 -55.10
N VAL A 491 39.82 -13.30 -56.35
CA VAL A 491 40.30 -14.55 -56.93
C VAL A 491 41.82 -14.58 -57.03
N ILE A 492 42.45 -13.48 -57.46
CA ILE A 492 43.92 -13.35 -57.47
C ILE A 492 44.50 -13.57 -56.07
N ASN A 493 43.95 -12.93 -55.04
CA ASN A 493 44.42 -13.09 -53.66
C ASN A 493 44.30 -14.55 -53.18
N ILE A 494 43.25 -15.28 -53.58
CA ILE A 494 43.07 -16.70 -53.24
C ILE A 494 44.10 -17.55 -53.99
N VAL A 495 44.31 -17.30 -55.28
CA VAL A 495 45.28 -18.03 -56.11
C VAL A 495 46.70 -17.80 -55.63
N GLU A 496 47.09 -16.56 -55.31
CA GLU A 496 48.39 -16.23 -54.72
C GLU A 496 48.62 -16.96 -53.40
N ASN A 497 47.63 -16.99 -52.51
CA ASN A 497 47.69 -17.75 -51.28
C ASN A 497 47.82 -19.26 -51.54
N THR A 498 47.09 -19.77 -52.53
CA THR A 498 47.14 -21.19 -52.89
C THR A 498 48.54 -21.56 -53.36
N VAL A 499 49.10 -20.84 -54.33
CA VAL A 499 50.46 -21.08 -54.84
C VAL A 499 51.50 -20.96 -53.71
N LYS A 500 51.38 -19.94 -52.85
CA LYS A 500 52.33 -19.70 -51.75
C LYS A 500 52.34 -20.80 -50.69
N PHE A 501 51.17 -21.36 -50.36
CA PHE A 501 51.02 -22.36 -49.29
C PHE A 501 50.85 -23.79 -49.81
N PHE A 502 50.84 -23.99 -51.13
CA PHE A 502 50.83 -25.30 -51.74
C PHE A 502 52.12 -26.04 -51.36
N ARG A 503 51.97 -27.07 -50.53
CA ARG A 503 53.02 -28.05 -50.24
C ARG A 503 52.64 -29.33 -50.97
N ALA A 504 53.53 -29.79 -51.85
CA ALA A 504 53.39 -31.06 -52.55
C ALA A 504 53.48 -32.26 -51.59
#